data_AF-A0A3D9FLI9-F1
#
_entry.id   AF-A0A3D9FLI9-F1
#
_cell.length_a   1.000
_cell.length_b   1.000
_cell.length_c   1.000
_cell.angle_alpha   90.00
_cell.angle_beta   90.00
_cell.angle_gamma   90.00
#
_symmetry.space_group_name_H-M   'P 1'
#
loop_
_entity.id
_entity.type
_entity.pdbx_description
1 polymer ?
#
loop_
_entity_poly.entity_id
_entity_poly.type
_entity_poly.pdbx_seq_one_letter_code
_entity_poly.pdbx_strand_id
1 'polypeptide(L)'
;MENFQEKLNEFKSQIKRRKIQTDTSGILLFKDFLSKMEEWNVTFGFTENWVNKISMQHHFLNIVELIAPDLLKNVISLNDFRRNDPQKGDTFNLSSARGLDAGLIHALFCWDLFKNHLTFENFDKLPDPYAPIKALYLRGHFVNKSDIRTITIDDITAIKKKTDFRLPSLDHDFLDYIDSVCERNGGSGGIPNQEKTNELWEEFQKTKS
;
A
#
# COMPACT_ATOMS: atom_id res chain seq x y z
N MET A 1 -23.58 10.03 4.25
CA MET A 1 -22.12 10.18 4.04
C MET A 1 -21.49 8.92 4.62
N GLU A 2 -20.70 8.18 3.84
CA GLU A 2 -20.00 6.98 4.34
C GLU A 2 -19.11 7.34 5.53
N ASN A 3 -19.23 6.61 6.63
CA ASN A 3 -18.50 6.92 7.86
C ASN A 3 -17.10 6.29 7.81
N PHE A 4 -16.15 7.01 7.21
CA PHE A 4 -14.75 6.55 7.14
C PHE A 4 -14.13 6.33 8.53
N GLN A 5 -14.67 6.93 9.59
CA GLN A 5 -14.21 6.66 10.95
C GLN A 5 -14.60 5.25 11.43
N GLU A 6 -15.82 4.79 11.12
CA GLU A 6 -16.25 3.42 11.41
C GLU A 6 -15.40 2.42 10.62
N LYS A 7 -15.21 2.65 9.31
CA LYS A 7 -14.32 1.82 8.48
C LYS A 7 -12.89 1.80 9.01
N LEU A 8 -12.37 2.93 9.48
CA LEU A 8 -11.03 2.99 10.08
C LEU A 8 -10.94 2.16 11.37
N ASN A 9 -11.96 2.23 12.23
CA ASN A 9 -12.00 1.45 13.46
C ASN A 9 -12.11 -0.05 13.18
N GLU A 10 -12.96 -0.44 12.23
CA GLU A 10 -13.07 -1.82 11.76
C GLU A 10 -11.73 -2.30 11.18
N PHE A 11 -11.08 -1.48 10.35
CA PHE A 11 -9.79 -1.81 9.77
C PHE A 11 -8.71 -1.99 10.84
N LYS A 12 -8.64 -1.09 11.84
CA LYS A 12 -7.73 -1.19 12.99
C LYS A 12 -7.95 -2.49 13.78
N SER A 13 -9.20 -2.94 13.96
CA SER A 13 -9.51 -4.19 14.68
C SER A 13 -9.05 -5.47 13.98
N GLN A 14 -8.80 -5.41 12.66
CA GLN A 14 -8.37 -6.56 11.86
C GLN A 14 -6.84 -6.77 11.89
N ILE A 15 -6.07 -5.85 12.44
CA ILE A 15 -4.61 -5.91 12.46
C ILE A 15 -4.18 -7.02 13.43
N LYS A 16 -3.67 -8.13 12.87
CA LYS A 16 -3.50 -9.39 13.62
C LYS A 16 -2.23 -9.47 14.47
N ARG A 17 -1.26 -8.55 14.31
CA ARG A 17 0.07 -8.65 14.95
C ARG A 17 0.62 -7.28 15.42
N ARG A 18 1.51 -7.33 16.42
CA ARG A 18 2.35 -6.19 16.85
C ARG A 18 3.32 -5.82 15.71
N LYS A 19 3.66 -4.53 15.60
CA LYS A 19 4.69 -3.99 14.68
C LYS A 19 5.97 -4.83 14.75
N ILE A 20 6.26 -5.61 13.72
CA ILE A 20 7.56 -6.27 13.58
C ILE A 20 8.38 -5.42 12.62
N GLN A 21 9.27 -4.62 13.21
CA GLN A 21 10.15 -3.70 12.50
C GLN A 21 11.12 -4.44 11.54
N THR A 22 11.37 -5.73 11.73
CA THR A 22 12.35 -6.49 10.94
C THR A 22 11.81 -7.15 9.68
N ASP A 23 10.48 -7.17 9.48
CA ASP A 23 9.83 -7.93 8.42
C ASP A 23 10.08 -7.28 7.04
N THR A 24 10.43 -8.11 6.06
CA THR A 24 10.78 -7.71 4.69
C THR A 24 9.53 -7.58 3.83
N SER A 25 8.48 -8.34 4.12
CA SER A 25 7.23 -8.38 3.37
C SER A 25 6.56 -7.01 3.28
N GLY A 26 6.60 -6.18 4.32
CA GLY A 26 6.08 -4.80 4.29
C GLY A 26 6.70 -3.94 3.17
N ILE A 27 8.00 -4.08 2.92
CA ILE A 27 8.67 -3.40 1.80
C ILE A 27 8.19 -3.94 0.46
N LEU A 28 8.12 -5.27 0.33
CA LEU A 28 7.74 -5.91 -0.93
C LEU A 28 6.27 -5.61 -1.30
N LEU A 29 5.38 -5.58 -0.31
CA LEU A 29 3.98 -5.19 -0.46
C LEU A 29 3.84 -3.75 -0.96
N PHE A 30 4.64 -2.82 -0.41
CA PHE A 30 4.62 -1.44 -0.90
C PHE A 30 5.17 -1.33 -2.33
N LYS A 31 6.22 -2.09 -2.68
CA LYS A 31 6.72 -2.14 -4.06
C LYS A 31 5.68 -2.71 -5.03
N ASP A 32 4.97 -3.76 -4.63
CA ASP A 32 3.89 -4.36 -5.43
C ASP A 32 2.74 -3.37 -5.66
N PHE A 33 2.38 -2.58 -4.64
CA PHE A 33 1.46 -1.45 -4.79
C PHE A 33 1.94 -0.44 -5.83
N LEU A 34 3.20 0.00 -5.77
CA LEU A 34 3.73 0.97 -6.73
C LEU A 34 3.63 0.48 -8.17
N SER A 35 4.00 -0.78 -8.42
CA SER A 35 3.92 -1.37 -9.76
C SER A 35 2.47 -1.53 -10.24
N LYS A 36 1.54 -1.95 -9.38
CA LYS A 36 0.12 -2.03 -9.74
C LYS A 36 -0.47 -0.66 -10.05
N MET A 37 -0.16 0.34 -9.25
CA MET A 37 -0.56 1.72 -9.52
C MET A 37 0.02 2.24 -10.84
N GLU A 38 1.25 1.86 -11.20
CA GLU A 38 1.84 2.18 -12.50
C GLU A 38 1.03 1.57 -13.65
N GLU A 39 0.62 0.30 -13.55
CA GLU A 39 -0.23 -0.35 -14.57
C GLU A 39 -1.53 0.43 -14.80
N TRP A 40 -2.16 0.92 -13.72
CA TRP A 40 -3.33 1.79 -13.81
C TRP A 40 -2.99 3.11 -14.51
N ASN A 41 -1.99 3.84 -14.02
CA ASN A 41 -1.58 5.13 -14.58
C ASN A 41 -1.26 5.05 -16.08
N VAL A 42 -0.54 4.02 -16.50
CA VAL A 42 -0.25 3.78 -17.93
C VAL A 42 -1.55 3.52 -18.71
N THR A 43 -2.47 2.73 -18.14
CA THR A 43 -3.72 2.34 -18.84
C THR A 43 -4.66 3.52 -19.08
N PHE A 44 -4.82 4.43 -18.12
CA PHE A 44 -5.65 5.64 -18.34
C PHE A 44 -4.88 6.82 -18.95
N GLY A 45 -3.63 6.60 -19.39
CA GLY A 45 -2.84 7.59 -20.13
C GLY A 45 -2.24 8.70 -19.27
N PHE A 46 -1.99 8.45 -17.99
CA PHE A 46 -1.39 9.41 -17.07
C PHE A 46 0.10 9.58 -17.35
N THR A 47 0.50 10.78 -17.80
CA THR A 47 1.89 11.06 -18.20
C THR A 47 2.71 11.74 -17.11
N GLU A 48 2.09 12.13 -15.98
CA GLU A 48 2.85 12.78 -14.92
C GLU A 48 3.69 11.78 -14.13
N ASN A 49 4.81 12.28 -13.61
CA ASN A 49 5.69 11.52 -12.72
C ASN A 49 5.07 11.35 -11.32
N TRP A 50 4.00 10.56 -11.23
CA TRP A 50 3.20 10.36 -10.02
C TRP A 50 4.06 9.83 -8.87
N VAL A 51 4.92 8.84 -9.14
CA VAL A 51 5.79 8.17 -8.15
C VAL A 51 6.62 9.18 -7.36
N ASN A 52 7.17 10.20 -8.03
CA ASN A 52 7.94 11.24 -7.35
C ASN A 52 7.02 12.26 -6.65
N LYS A 53 5.87 12.58 -7.25
CA LYS A 53 4.91 13.57 -6.75
C LYS A 53 4.12 13.11 -5.52
N ILE A 54 3.93 11.79 -5.28
CA ILE A 54 3.19 11.30 -4.11
C ILE A 54 3.78 11.76 -2.76
N SER A 55 5.04 12.22 -2.74
CA SER A 55 5.68 12.78 -1.54
C SER A 55 5.11 14.13 -1.09
N MET A 56 4.43 14.85 -1.99
CA MET A 56 3.87 16.17 -1.74
C MET A 56 2.39 16.26 -2.13
N GLN A 57 1.93 15.37 -3.01
CA GLN A 57 0.60 15.41 -3.63
C GLN A 57 -0.05 14.04 -3.50
N HIS A 58 -0.76 13.82 -2.40
CA HIS A 58 -1.28 12.49 -2.04
C HIS A 58 -2.54 12.11 -2.84
N HIS A 59 -3.16 13.03 -3.58
CA HIS A 59 -4.25 12.70 -4.50
C HIS A 59 -3.81 11.71 -5.60
N PHE A 60 -2.52 11.70 -5.97
CA PHE A 60 -1.97 10.71 -6.90
C PHE A 60 -1.98 9.27 -6.36
N LEU A 61 -2.28 9.08 -5.07
CA LEU A 61 -2.49 7.75 -4.49
C LEU A 61 -3.91 7.23 -4.74
N ASN A 62 -4.85 8.07 -5.19
CA ASN A 62 -6.28 7.75 -5.26
C ASN A 62 -6.77 7.65 -6.72
N ILE A 63 -6.87 6.42 -7.24
CA ILE A 63 -7.34 6.15 -8.60
C ILE A 63 -8.76 6.66 -8.83
N VAL A 64 -9.62 6.59 -7.82
CA VAL A 64 -11.00 7.10 -7.94
C VAL A 64 -10.97 8.60 -8.17
N GLU A 65 -10.10 9.33 -7.48
CA GLU A 65 -9.93 10.77 -7.68
C GLU A 65 -9.37 11.10 -9.06
N LEU A 66 -8.45 10.28 -9.57
CA LEU A 66 -7.80 10.49 -10.86
C LEU A 66 -8.75 10.21 -12.06
N ILE A 67 -9.58 9.18 -11.95
CA ILE A 67 -10.44 8.72 -13.06
C ILE A 67 -11.85 9.30 -12.97
N ALA A 68 -12.41 9.37 -11.76
CA ALA A 68 -13.82 9.67 -11.54
C ALA A 68 -14.03 10.55 -10.29
N PRO A 69 -13.45 11.77 -10.25
CA PRO A 69 -13.49 12.64 -9.07
C PRO A 69 -14.91 12.98 -8.60
N ASP A 70 -15.87 12.98 -9.52
CA ASP A 70 -17.28 13.22 -9.23
C ASP A 70 -17.90 12.21 -8.25
N LEU A 71 -17.40 10.96 -8.23
CA LEU A 71 -17.84 9.95 -7.26
C LEU A 71 -17.50 10.34 -5.82
N LEU A 72 -16.47 11.18 -5.63
CA LEU A 72 -15.98 11.57 -4.31
C LEU A 72 -16.73 12.77 -3.71
N LYS A 73 -17.69 13.39 -4.42
CA LYS A 73 -18.43 14.58 -3.94
C LYS A 73 -19.10 14.39 -2.58
N ASN A 74 -19.53 13.17 -2.27
CA ASN A 74 -20.21 12.80 -1.02
C ASN A 74 -19.35 11.97 -0.07
N VAL A 75 -18.04 11.90 -0.33
CA VAL A 75 -17.04 11.23 0.49
C VAL A 75 -16.24 12.29 1.24
N ILE A 76 -15.83 11.98 2.47
CA ILE A 76 -14.96 12.86 3.25
C ILE A 76 -13.67 13.16 2.47
N SER A 77 -13.23 14.42 2.44
CA SER A 77 -11.98 14.79 1.79
C SER A 77 -10.77 14.21 2.54
N LEU A 78 -9.64 14.01 1.86
CA LEU A 78 -8.40 13.58 2.53
C LEU A 78 -8.00 14.56 3.66
N ASN A 79 -8.21 15.86 3.46
CA ASN A 79 -7.87 16.86 4.47
C ASN A 79 -8.77 16.77 5.71
N ASP A 80 -10.06 16.49 5.54
CA ASP A 80 -10.97 16.29 6.66
C ASP A 80 -10.72 14.95 7.35
N PHE A 81 -10.41 13.90 6.58
CA PHE A 81 -10.00 12.60 7.10
C PHE A 81 -8.78 12.71 8.03
N ARG A 82 -7.78 13.52 7.66
CA ARG A 82 -6.61 13.83 8.51
C ARG A 82 -6.95 14.55 9.81
N ARG A 83 -8.00 15.39 9.81
CA ARG A 83 -8.39 16.23 10.95
C ARG A 83 -9.32 15.51 11.93
N ASN A 84 -10.06 14.52 11.46
CA ASN A 84 -11.08 13.82 12.25
C ASN A 84 -10.53 12.75 13.21
N ASP A 85 -9.24 12.37 13.14
CA ASP A 85 -8.63 11.44 14.11
C ASP A 85 -7.75 12.19 15.14
N PRO A 86 -8.28 12.53 16.34
CA PRO A 86 -7.45 12.91 17.47
C PRO A 86 -6.68 11.68 17.97
N GLN A 87 -5.50 11.47 17.40
CA GLN A 87 -4.42 10.53 17.78
C GLN A 87 -4.61 9.80 19.13
N LYS A 88 -5.47 8.78 19.18
CA LYS A 88 -5.59 7.89 20.37
C LYS A 88 -5.09 6.47 20.11
N GLY A 89 -4.24 6.28 19.10
CA GLY A 89 -3.53 5.02 18.90
C GLY A 89 -2.31 5.16 17.99
N ASP A 90 -1.21 4.51 18.37
CA ASP A 90 0.10 4.53 17.67
C ASP A 90 0.13 3.73 16.36
N THR A 91 -1.02 3.39 15.78
CA THR A 91 -1.10 2.42 14.67
C THR A 91 -0.64 3.03 13.34
N PHE A 92 -1.12 4.23 12.99
CA PHE A 92 -0.87 4.89 11.70
C PHE A 92 -0.47 6.35 11.89
N ASN A 93 0.36 6.89 10.99
CA ASN A 93 0.69 8.31 10.98
C ASN A 93 -0.31 9.10 10.11
N LEU A 94 -1.49 9.39 10.66
CA LEU A 94 -2.57 10.03 9.90
C LEU A 94 -2.46 11.55 9.83
N SER A 95 -1.71 12.20 10.72
CA SER A 95 -1.64 13.66 10.81
C SER A 95 -0.49 14.27 10.00
N SER A 96 0.51 13.47 9.59
CA SER A 96 1.68 14.00 8.89
C SER A 96 1.36 14.35 7.43
N ALA A 97 1.67 15.58 7.04
CA ALA A 97 1.59 16.01 5.64
C ALA A 97 2.56 15.25 4.72
N ARG A 98 3.66 14.70 5.27
CA ARG A 98 4.64 13.86 4.54
C ARG A 98 4.39 12.36 4.74
N GLY A 99 3.43 12.01 5.61
CA GLY A 99 3.04 10.63 5.88
C GLY A 99 2.05 10.13 4.87
N LEU A 100 2.38 9.02 4.21
CA LEU A 100 1.50 8.48 3.17
C LEU A 100 0.29 7.75 3.75
N ASP A 101 0.34 7.33 5.03
CA ASP A 101 -0.71 6.51 5.63
C ASP A 101 -2.12 7.08 5.46
N ALA A 102 -2.33 8.37 5.77
CA ALA A 102 -3.63 8.99 5.57
C ALA A 102 -4.09 8.94 4.10
N GLY A 103 -3.17 9.19 3.16
CA GLY A 103 -3.48 9.17 1.73
C GLY A 103 -3.78 7.75 1.22
N LEU A 104 -2.99 6.77 1.64
CA LEU A 104 -3.13 5.37 1.27
C LEU A 104 -4.41 4.74 1.83
N ILE A 105 -4.72 5.00 3.11
CA ILE A 105 -5.94 4.49 3.75
C ILE A 105 -7.17 5.15 3.16
N HIS A 106 -7.13 6.47 2.93
CA HIS A 106 -8.22 7.19 2.26
C HIS A 106 -8.48 6.64 0.86
N ALA A 107 -7.42 6.46 0.06
CA ALA A 107 -7.52 5.89 -1.28
C ALA A 107 -8.05 4.45 -1.27
N LEU A 108 -7.58 3.61 -0.34
CA LEU A 108 -8.09 2.24 -0.14
C LEU A 108 -9.59 2.24 0.15
N PHE A 109 -10.07 3.13 1.02
CA PHE A 109 -11.49 3.20 1.36
C PHE A 109 -12.35 3.73 0.22
N CYS A 110 -11.86 4.72 -0.53
CA CYS A 110 -12.52 5.18 -1.75
C CYS A 110 -12.60 4.04 -2.78
N TRP A 111 -11.51 3.30 -2.96
CA TRP A 111 -11.49 2.15 -3.87
C TRP A 111 -12.48 1.06 -3.47
N ASP A 112 -12.49 0.64 -2.20
CA ASP A 112 -13.44 -0.37 -1.72
C ASP A 112 -14.91 0.05 -1.89
N LEU A 113 -15.20 1.35 -1.87
CA LEU A 113 -16.53 1.89 -2.09
C LEU A 113 -16.95 1.90 -3.56
N PHE A 114 -16.02 2.17 -4.48
CA PHE A 114 -16.34 2.46 -5.89
C PHE A 114 -15.79 1.47 -6.90
N LYS A 115 -14.98 0.48 -6.52
CA LYS A 115 -14.35 -0.47 -7.46
C LYS A 115 -15.33 -1.25 -8.36
N ASN A 116 -16.59 -1.36 -7.94
CA ASN A 116 -17.66 -2.01 -8.72
C ASN A 116 -18.55 -1.00 -9.49
N HIS A 117 -18.18 0.28 -9.55
CA HIS A 117 -18.92 1.29 -10.31
C HIS A 117 -18.68 1.11 -11.82
N LEU A 118 -19.70 1.36 -12.65
CA LEU A 118 -19.66 1.18 -14.12
C LEU A 118 -18.45 1.86 -14.79
N THR A 119 -17.99 2.99 -14.24
CA THR A 119 -16.80 3.71 -14.72
C THR A 119 -15.54 2.84 -14.75
N PHE A 120 -15.45 1.82 -13.88
CA PHE A 120 -14.28 0.95 -13.76
C PHE A 120 -14.37 -0.33 -14.60
N GLU A 121 -15.49 -0.63 -15.26
CA GLU A 121 -15.66 -1.86 -16.07
C GLU A 121 -14.61 -1.99 -17.19
N ASN A 122 -14.19 -0.86 -17.77
CA ASN A 122 -13.15 -0.84 -18.80
C ASN A 122 -11.75 -1.22 -18.25
N PHE A 123 -11.61 -1.34 -16.94
CA PHE A 123 -10.37 -1.65 -16.23
C PHE A 123 -10.42 -3.01 -15.53
N ASP A 124 -11.43 -3.85 -15.77
CA ASP A 124 -11.61 -5.15 -15.09
C ASP A 124 -10.44 -6.13 -15.24
N LYS A 125 -9.58 -5.92 -16.25
CA LYS A 125 -8.36 -6.71 -16.46
C LYS A 125 -7.18 -6.25 -15.61
N LEU A 126 -7.25 -5.07 -15.01
CA LEU A 126 -6.20 -4.53 -14.16
C LEU A 126 -6.24 -5.16 -12.77
N PRO A 127 -5.09 -5.33 -12.11
CA PRO A 127 -5.07 -5.83 -10.74
C PRO A 127 -5.67 -4.82 -9.78
N ASP A 128 -6.22 -5.30 -8.66
CA ASP A 128 -6.56 -4.44 -7.52
C ASP A 128 -5.26 -3.80 -6.99
N PRO A 129 -5.09 -2.47 -7.15
CA PRO A 129 -3.85 -1.81 -6.81
C PRO A 129 -3.69 -1.67 -5.30
N TYR A 130 -4.77 -1.67 -4.53
CA TYR A 130 -4.74 -1.44 -3.08
C TYR A 130 -4.71 -2.73 -2.25
N ALA A 131 -4.91 -3.89 -2.86
CA ALA A 131 -4.77 -5.18 -2.18
C ALA A 131 -3.43 -5.34 -1.42
N PRO A 132 -2.25 -4.95 -1.97
CA PRO A 132 -0.99 -5.03 -1.24
C PRO A 132 -0.91 -4.04 -0.07
N ILE A 133 -1.50 -2.85 -0.21
CA ILE A 133 -1.56 -1.84 0.87
C ILE A 133 -2.43 -2.35 2.03
N LYS A 134 -3.58 -2.96 1.70
CA LYS A 134 -4.42 -3.62 2.70
C LYS A 134 -3.65 -4.70 3.44
N ALA A 135 -2.95 -5.58 2.72
CA ALA A 135 -2.12 -6.63 3.32
C ALA A 135 -0.99 -6.07 4.19
N LEU A 136 -0.32 -5.00 3.74
CA LEU A 136 0.74 -4.30 4.48
C LEU A 136 0.24 -3.85 5.85
N TYR A 137 -0.90 -3.15 5.90
CA TYR A 137 -1.47 -2.64 7.14
C TYR A 137 -2.02 -3.74 8.04
N LEU A 138 -2.66 -4.77 7.49
CA LEU A 138 -3.16 -5.90 8.30
C LEU A 138 -2.05 -6.70 8.98
N ARG A 139 -0.83 -6.67 8.42
CA ARG A 139 0.39 -7.22 9.04
C ARG A 139 1.01 -6.28 10.08
N GLY A 140 0.51 -5.06 10.23
CA GLY A 140 0.97 -4.09 11.23
C GLY A 140 2.12 -3.20 10.77
N HIS A 141 2.47 -3.22 9.48
CA HIS A 141 3.42 -2.28 8.90
C HIS A 141 2.80 -0.90 8.69
N PHE A 142 3.63 0.14 8.54
CA PHE A 142 3.17 1.48 8.19
C PHE A 142 4.15 2.23 7.27
N VAL A 143 3.62 3.22 6.54
CA VAL A 143 4.36 3.99 5.54
C VAL A 143 4.62 5.40 6.07
N ASN A 144 5.77 5.60 6.72
CA ASN A 144 6.00 6.83 7.49
C ASN A 144 6.33 8.05 6.64
N LYS A 145 7.42 8.00 5.87
CA LYS A 145 7.96 9.20 5.21
C LYS A 145 8.24 8.92 3.75
N SER A 146 7.61 9.70 2.89
CA SER A 146 7.99 9.76 1.47
C SER A 146 8.83 11.00 1.21
N ASP A 147 10.00 10.79 0.63
CA ASP A 147 10.73 11.82 -0.09
C ASP A 147 10.49 11.64 -1.59
N ILE A 148 11.07 12.52 -2.43
CA ILE A 148 10.90 12.48 -3.88
C ILE A 148 11.20 11.08 -4.42
N ARG A 149 12.38 10.52 -4.10
CA ARG A 149 12.87 9.25 -4.68
C ARG A 149 12.78 8.04 -3.75
N THR A 150 12.50 8.27 -2.46
CA THR A 150 12.56 7.23 -1.43
C THR A 150 11.31 7.20 -0.58
N ILE A 151 11.06 6.05 0.03
CA ILE A 151 9.98 5.82 0.98
C ILE A 151 10.53 5.08 2.19
N THR A 152 10.06 5.41 3.38
CA THR A 152 10.44 4.72 4.62
C THR A 152 9.25 3.90 5.12
N ILE A 153 9.46 2.60 5.25
CA ILE A 153 8.51 1.66 5.87
C ILE A 153 8.99 1.38 7.30
N ASP A 154 8.10 1.42 8.28
CA ASP A 154 8.38 1.13 9.71
C ASP A 154 9.51 1.90 10.39
N ASP A 155 9.88 3.09 9.88
CA ASP A 155 10.92 3.98 10.45
C ASP A 155 12.37 3.49 10.40
N ILE A 156 12.68 2.50 9.56
CA ILE A 156 13.99 1.85 9.58
C ILE A 156 14.82 2.20 8.36
N THR A 157 14.36 1.78 7.17
CA THR A 157 15.15 1.89 5.95
C THR A 157 14.39 2.69 4.90
N ALA A 158 15.04 3.73 4.39
CA ALA A 158 14.61 4.41 3.18
C ALA A 158 14.92 3.53 1.96
N ILE A 159 13.88 3.08 1.25
CA ILE A 159 14.01 2.30 0.02
C ILE A 159 13.73 3.19 -1.18
N LYS A 160 14.36 2.92 -2.32
CA LYS A 160 14.06 3.61 -3.58
C LYS A 160 12.64 3.25 -4.03
N LYS A 161 11.89 4.25 -4.48
CA LYS A 161 10.63 4.04 -5.18
C LYS A 161 10.93 3.43 -6.55
N LYS A 162 10.26 2.33 -6.86
CA LYS A 162 10.33 1.66 -8.16
C LYS A 162 8.99 1.00 -8.46
N THR A 163 8.69 0.84 -9.74
CA THR A 163 7.45 0.28 -10.28
C THR A 163 7.72 -0.99 -11.11
N ASP A 164 8.89 -1.62 -10.91
CA ASP A 164 9.40 -2.78 -11.65
C ASP A 164 9.34 -4.09 -10.83
N PHE A 165 8.43 -4.18 -9.86
CA PHE A 165 8.37 -5.28 -8.91
C PHE A 165 6.96 -5.85 -8.70
N ARG A 166 6.83 -7.17 -8.72
CA ARG A 166 5.57 -7.89 -8.53
C ARG A 166 5.72 -8.99 -7.49
N LEU A 167 4.80 -9.00 -6.52
CA LEU A 167 4.64 -10.16 -5.64
C LEU A 167 3.88 -11.27 -6.39
N PRO A 168 4.38 -12.50 -6.40
CA PRO A 168 3.68 -13.64 -7.02
C PRO A 168 2.43 -14.04 -6.23
N SER A 169 2.38 -13.72 -4.93
CA SER A 169 1.23 -14.00 -4.07
C SER A 169 1.15 -13.03 -2.90
N LEU A 170 -0.09 -12.76 -2.46
CA LEU A 170 -0.39 -12.05 -1.21
C LEU A 170 -0.79 -13.02 -0.07
N ASP A 171 -0.64 -14.33 -0.29
CA ASP A 171 -0.92 -15.39 0.69
C ASP A 171 -0.14 -15.13 1.99
N HIS A 172 -0.83 -15.15 3.12
CA HIS A 172 -0.23 -14.81 4.41
C HIS A 172 0.92 -15.75 4.78
N ASP A 173 0.80 -17.04 4.47
CA ASP A 173 1.85 -18.03 4.75
C ASP A 173 3.11 -17.76 3.90
N PHE A 174 2.94 -17.31 2.65
CA PHE A 174 4.08 -16.95 1.80
C PHE A 174 4.79 -15.70 2.30
N LEU A 175 4.03 -14.69 2.74
CA LEU A 175 4.61 -13.49 3.32
C LEU A 175 5.34 -13.80 4.63
N ASP A 176 4.78 -14.68 5.47
CA ASP A 176 5.44 -15.21 6.67
C ASP A 176 6.71 -16.00 6.32
N TYR A 177 6.70 -16.79 5.24
CA TYR A 177 7.88 -17.48 4.75
C TYR A 177 8.99 -16.50 4.34
N ILE A 178 8.67 -15.48 3.55
CA ILE A 178 9.64 -14.42 3.17
C ILE A 178 10.24 -13.79 4.43
N ASP A 179 9.41 -13.42 5.40
CA ASP A 179 9.89 -12.77 6.62
C ASP A 179 10.79 -13.70 7.46
N SER A 180 10.59 -15.01 7.37
CA SER A 180 11.43 -16.01 8.07
C SER A 180 12.81 -16.24 7.43
N VAL A 181 12.98 -15.95 6.14
CA VAL A 181 14.22 -16.21 5.39
C VAL A 181 14.95 -14.95 4.92
N CYS A 182 14.24 -13.82 4.84
CA CYS A 182 14.79 -12.52 4.43
C CYS A 182 14.78 -11.54 5.61
N GLU A 183 15.97 -11.25 6.14
CA GLU A 183 16.13 -10.24 7.19
C GLU A 183 16.45 -8.86 6.60
N ARG A 184 15.67 -7.85 6.99
CA ARG A 184 15.81 -6.46 6.53
C ARG A 184 17.09 -5.75 7.04
N ASN A 185 17.59 -6.14 8.23
CA ASN A 185 18.65 -5.42 8.96
C ASN A 185 20.01 -6.15 8.99
N GLY A 186 20.48 -6.61 7.83
CA GLY A 186 21.89 -7.05 7.70
C GLY A 186 22.17 -8.53 7.95
N GLY A 187 21.15 -9.39 7.97
CA GLY A 187 21.32 -10.82 7.76
C GLY A 187 21.71 -11.15 6.31
N SER A 188 22.08 -12.41 6.04
CA SER A 188 22.63 -12.86 4.75
C SER A 188 21.67 -12.72 3.55
N GLY A 189 20.37 -12.51 3.77
CA GLY A 189 19.34 -12.50 2.72
C GLY A 189 18.95 -11.14 2.13
N GLY A 190 19.06 -10.05 2.89
CA GLY A 190 18.67 -8.70 2.46
C GLY A 190 17.21 -8.56 1.97
N ILE A 191 16.90 -7.43 1.34
CA ILE A 191 15.59 -7.20 0.68
C ILE A 191 15.66 -7.84 -0.72
N PRO A 192 14.88 -8.91 -1.02
CA PRO A 192 14.98 -9.61 -2.29
C PRO A 192 14.54 -8.71 -3.46
N ASN A 193 15.16 -8.93 -4.62
CA ASN A 193 14.74 -8.37 -5.91
C ASN A 193 13.66 -9.28 -6.54
N GLN A 194 13.22 -8.97 -7.77
CA GLN A 194 12.19 -9.76 -8.46
C GLN A 194 12.59 -11.23 -8.64
N GLU A 195 13.80 -11.47 -9.16
CA GLU A 195 14.33 -12.82 -9.42
C GLU A 195 14.34 -13.65 -8.13
N LYS A 196 14.90 -13.10 -7.05
CA LYS A 196 14.93 -13.81 -5.77
C LYS A 196 13.55 -14.04 -5.18
N THR A 197 12.61 -13.09 -5.35
CA THR A 197 11.23 -13.25 -4.87
C THR A 197 10.51 -14.38 -5.62
N ASN A 198 10.78 -14.55 -6.92
CA ASN A 198 10.23 -15.66 -7.72
C ASN A 198 10.82 -17.00 -7.28
N GLU A 199 12.14 -17.09 -7.04
CA GLU A 199 12.77 -18.30 -6.50
C GLU A 199 12.16 -18.71 -5.15
N LEU A 200 12.01 -17.75 -4.23
CA LEU A 200 11.40 -17.99 -2.91
C LEU A 200 9.96 -18.50 -3.04
N TRP A 201 9.20 -18.01 -4.03
CA TRP A 201 7.87 -18.50 -4.31
C TRP A 201 7.87 -19.96 -4.78
N GLU A 202 8.76 -20.32 -5.71
CA GLU A 202 8.89 -21.70 -6.17
C GLU A 202 9.34 -22.66 -5.05
N GLU A 203 10.27 -22.22 -4.18
CA GLU A 203 10.69 -22.96 -2.99
C GLU A 203 9.51 -23.20 -2.03
N PHE A 204 8.75 -22.15 -1.75
CA PHE A 204 7.57 -22.20 -0.87
C PHE A 204 6.48 -23.14 -1.41
N GLN A 205 6.22 -23.11 -2.72
CA GLN A 205 5.26 -24.02 -3.36
C GLN A 205 5.66 -25.49 -3.21
N LYS A 206 6.97 -25.80 -3.27
CA LYS A 206 7.49 -27.15 -3.04
C LYS A 206 7.34 -27.62 -1.59
N THR A 207 7.33 -26.69 -0.62
CA THR A 207 7.16 -27.03 0.81
C THR A 207 5.70 -27.22 1.22
N LYS A 208 4.75 -26.68 0.45
CA LYS A 208 3.30 -26.87 0.65
C LYS A 208 2.76 -28.18 0.03
N SER A 209 3.53 -28.85 -0.83
CA SER A 209 3.17 -30.09 -1.53
C SER A 209 3.58 -31.32 -0.73
#